data_AF-A0A356Z423-F1
#
_entry.id   AF-A0A356Z423-F1
#
_cell.length_a   1.000
_cell.length_b   1.000
_cell.length_c   1.000
_cell.angle_alpha   90.00
_cell.angle_beta   90.00
_cell.angle_gamma   90.00
#
_symmetry.space_group_name_H-M   'P 1'
#
loop_
_entity.id
_entity.type
_entity.pdbx_description
1 polymer ?
#
loop_
_entity_poly.entity_id
_entity_poly.type
_entity_poly.pdbx_seq_one_letter_code
_entity_poly.pdbx_strand_id
1 'polypeptide(L)'
;ASLVHDDVIDNSETRRGADTVKKRWGNRMSIYAGDYILARSLAVVNEYNRPDVVDVLADASMRICEGEIKQMLSCYDVEQGLKDYLRRIQCKTALLISVSCQLGAMISAAPPQEIEALKKYGYYVGMTFQITDDILDLVADEKTLGKPTGNDIRQGIITLPVIYALRFLPDRYKFKTMLSQPDICRSETAN
;
A
#
# COMPACT_ATOMS: atom_id res chain seq x y z
N ALA A 1 -3.63 -11.76 -4.85
CA ALA A 1 -3.11 -11.23 -6.12
C ALA A 1 -2.08 -10.13 -5.82
N SER A 2 -2.50 -8.97 -5.30
CA SER A 2 -1.62 -7.81 -5.04
C SER A 2 -0.30 -8.18 -4.37
N LEU A 3 -0.32 -8.83 -3.20
CA LEU A 3 0.93 -9.17 -2.49
C LEU A 3 1.94 -10.00 -3.30
N VAL A 4 1.45 -10.87 -4.21
CA VAL A 4 2.32 -11.68 -5.08
C VAL A 4 2.95 -10.80 -6.17
N HIS A 5 2.20 -9.83 -6.69
CA HIS A 5 2.73 -8.83 -7.61
C HIS A 5 3.66 -7.84 -6.91
N ASP A 6 3.30 -7.35 -5.73
CA ASP A 6 4.11 -6.45 -4.90
C ASP A 6 5.46 -7.07 -4.57
N ASP A 7 5.51 -8.38 -4.24
CA ASP A 7 6.78 -9.08 -3.99
C ASP A 7 7.74 -9.01 -5.19
N VAL A 8 7.23 -8.97 -6.42
CA VAL A 8 8.03 -8.79 -7.63
C VAL A 8 8.49 -7.34 -7.78
N ILE A 9 7.57 -6.39 -7.58
CA ILE A 9 7.83 -4.94 -7.72
C ILE A 9 8.88 -4.49 -6.69
N ASP A 10 8.72 -4.89 -5.44
CA ASP A 10 9.59 -4.53 -4.32
C ASP A 10 10.84 -5.41 -4.21
N ASN A 11 11.00 -6.37 -5.13
CA ASN A 11 12.09 -7.34 -5.13
C ASN A 11 12.20 -8.16 -3.82
N SER A 12 11.08 -8.42 -3.14
CA SER A 12 11.04 -9.07 -1.83
C SER A 12 11.35 -10.57 -1.88
N GLU A 13 12.32 -11.01 -1.06
CA GLU A 13 12.71 -12.42 -0.94
C GLU A 13 11.86 -13.20 0.07
N THR A 14 11.34 -12.53 1.10
CA THR A 14 10.54 -13.15 2.16
C THR A 14 9.32 -12.31 2.54
N ARG A 15 8.21 -12.98 2.86
CA ARG A 15 7.00 -12.37 3.40
C ARG A 15 6.49 -13.18 4.58
N ARG A 16 6.30 -12.52 5.74
CA ARG A 16 5.85 -13.14 7.00
C ARG A 16 6.67 -14.38 7.41
N GLY A 17 7.99 -14.31 7.26
CA GLY A 17 8.93 -15.40 7.61
C GLY A 17 9.00 -16.55 6.61
N ALA A 18 8.23 -16.52 5.52
CA ALA A 18 8.28 -17.52 4.45
C ALA A 18 8.86 -16.92 3.16
N ASP A 19 9.43 -17.77 2.29
CA ASP A 19 9.88 -17.35 0.96
C ASP A 19 8.71 -16.85 0.12
N THR A 20 8.95 -15.81 -0.66
CA THR A 20 7.97 -15.32 -1.64
C THR A 20 7.85 -16.27 -2.84
N VAL A 21 6.74 -16.15 -3.58
CA VAL A 21 6.57 -16.88 -4.86
C VAL A 21 7.71 -16.52 -5.82
N LYS A 22 8.13 -15.25 -5.80
CA LYS A 22 9.26 -14.72 -6.56
C LYS A 22 10.57 -15.45 -6.22
N LYS A 23 10.90 -15.60 -4.94
CA LYS A 23 12.12 -16.32 -4.52
C LYS A 23 12.13 -17.78 -4.99
N ARG A 24 10.99 -18.45 -4.92
CA ARG A 24 10.89 -19.89 -5.24
C ARG A 24 10.77 -20.19 -6.74
N TRP A 25 10.07 -19.35 -7.49
CA TRP A 25 9.68 -19.65 -8.88
C TRP A 25 9.93 -18.49 -9.87
N GLY A 26 10.48 -17.37 -9.40
CA GLY A 26 10.85 -16.22 -10.21
C GLY A 26 9.69 -15.29 -10.55
N ASN A 27 10.04 -14.17 -11.20
CA ASN A 27 9.11 -13.08 -11.51
C ASN A 27 7.98 -13.54 -12.45
N ARG A 28 8.30 -14.33 -13.49
CA ARG A 28 7.31 -14.77 -14.49
C ARG A 28 6.19 -15.59 -13.87
N MET A 29 6.53 -16.56 -13.01
CA MET A 29 5.54 -17.36 -12.31
C MET A 29 4.71 -16.54 -11.32
N SER A 30 5.33 -15.57 -10.66
CA SER A 30 4.64 -14.67 -9.72
C SER A 30 3.59 -13.81 -10.43
N ILE A 31 3.89 -13.27 -11.61
CA ILE A 31 2.93 -12.52 -12.43
C ILE A 31 1.71 -13.37 -12.76
N TYR A 32 1.92 -14.55 -13.37
CA TYR A 32 0.82 -15.44 -13.73
C TYR A 32 0.03 -15.95 -12.52
N ALA A 33 0.69 -16.20 -11.38
CA ALA A 33 0.01 -16.60 -10.15
C ALA A 33 -0.88 -15.47 -9.63
N GLY A 34 -0.40 -14.23 -9.63
CA GLY A 34 -1.20 -13.07 -9.25
C GLY A 34 -2.42 -12.88 -10.16
N ASP A 35 -2.23 -12.99 -11.47
CA ASP A 35 -3.30 -12.87 -12.48
C ASP A 35 -4.35 -13.97 -12.32
N TYR A 36 -3.90 -15.21 -12.09
CA TYR A 36 -4.79 -16.34 -11.86
C TYR A 36 -5.62 -16.14 -10.58
N ILE A 37 -5.00 -15.70 -9.48
CA ILE A 37 -5.73 -15.42 -8.23
C ILE A 37 -6.76 -14.32 -8.44
N LEU A 38 -6.43 -13.26 -9.20
CA LEU A 38 -7.39 -12.21 -9.53
C LEU A 38 -8.56 -12.77 -10.35
N ALA A 39 -8.28 -13.51 -11.42
CA ALA A 39 -9.32 -14.14 -12.25
C ALA A 39 -10.22 -15.10 -11.43
N ARG A 40 -9.63 -15.87 -10.52
CA ARG A 40 -10.40 -16.74 -9.60
C ARG A 40 -11.28 -15.95 -8.64
N SER A 41 -10.81 -14.81 -8.14
CA SER A 41 -11.64 -13.97 -7.27
C SER A 41 -12.85 -13.39 -8.02
N LEU A 42 -12.67 -12.97 -9.28
CA LEU A 42 -13.76 -12.51 -10.13
C LEU A 42 -14.78 -13.61 -10.42
N ALA A 43 -14.32 -14.84 -10.64
CA ALA A 43 -15.21 -15.99 -10.81
C ALA A 43 -16.10 -16.23 -9.58
N VAL A 44 -15.52 -16.18 -8.37
CA VAL A 44 -16.27 -16.32 -7.10
C VAL A 44 -17.29 -15.20 -6.92
N VAL A 45 -16.90 -13.96 -7.23
CA VAL A 45 -17.80 -12.80 -7.14
C VAL A 45 -18.98 -12.93 -8.11
N ASN A 46 -18.74 -13.46 -9.31
CA ASN A 46 -19.78 -13.63 -10.33
C ASN A 46 -20.88 -14.62 -9.90
N GLU A 47 -20.58 -15.58 -9.03
CA GLU A 47 -21.57 -16.55 -8.50
C GLU A 47 -22.72 -15.86 -7.74
N TYR A 48 -22.50 -14.65 -7.21
CA TYR A 48 -23.53 -13.89 -6.51
C TYR A 48 -24.57 -13.24 -7.44
N ASN A 49 -24.33 -13.21 -8.76
CA ASN A 49 -25.21 -12.56 -9.76
C ASN A 49 -25.57 -11.11 -9.39
N ARG A 50 -24.58 -10.35 -8.92
CA ARG A 50 -24.72 -8.95 -8.47
C ARG A 50 -23.81 -8.02 -9.28
N PRO A 51 -24.30 -7.45 -10.40
CA PRO A 51 -23.50 -6.55 -11.23
C PRO A 51 -22.97 -5.33 -10.46
N ASP A 52 -23.76 -4.82 -9.52
CA ASP A 52 -23.37 -3.70 -8.66
C ASP A 52 -22.17 -4.01 -7.74
N VAL A 53 -22.03 -5.27 -7.30
CA VAL A 53 -20.84 -5.73 -6.56
C VAL A 53 -19.61 -5.78 -7.46
N VAL A 54 -19.78 -6.23 -8.71
CA VAL A 54 -18.71 -6.28 -9.71
C VAL A 54 -18.22 -4.87 -10.04
N ASP A 55 -19.13 -3.91 -10.21
CA ASP A 55 -18.81 -2.50 -10.48
C ASP A 55 -17.94 -1.90 -9.37
N VAL A 56 -18.31 -2.12 -8.10
CA VAL A 56 -17.53 -1.63 -6.95
C VAL A 56 -16.12 -2.26 -6.92
N LEU A 57 -16.01 -3.56 -7.17
CA LEU A 57 -14.71 -4.25 -7.20
C LEU A 57 -13.83 -3.81 -8.37
N ALA A 58 -14.43 -3.56 -9.53
CA ALA A 58 -13.72 -3.07 -10.71
C ALA A 58 -13.15 -1.66 -10.46
N ASP A 59 -13.96 -0.72 -9.96
CA ASP A 59 -13.51 0.63 -9.57
C ASP A 59 -12.37 0.55 -8.55
N ALA A 60 -12.56 -0.26 -7.50
CA ALA A 60 -11.57 -0.44 -6.45
C ALA A 60 -10.24 -0.96 -7.02
N SER A 61 -10.29 -1.97 -7.87
CA SER A 61 -9.10 -2.58 -8.49
C SER A 61 -8.35 -1.58 -9.36
N MET A 62 -9.06 -0.83 -10.21
CA MET A 62 -8.44 0.22 -11.05
C MET A 62 -7.75 1.28 -10.20
N ARG A 63 -8.42 1.77 -9.15
CA ARG A 63 -7.87 2.82 -8.27
C ARG A 63 -6.69 2.35 -7.41
N ILE A 64 -6.66 1.07 -7.01
CA ILE A 64 -5.50 0.46 -6.36
C ILE A 64 -4.32 0.47 -7.33
N CYS A 65 -4.52 -0.02 -8.56
CA CYS A 65 -3.48 -0.02 -9.59
C CYS A 65 -2.97 1.39 -9.93
N GLU A 66 -3.87 2.35 -10.12
CA GLU A 66 -3.51 3.77 -10.32
C GLU A 66 -2.69 4.32 -9.14
N GLY A 67 -3.06 3.95 -7.92
CA GLY A 67 -2.34 4.33 -6.70
C GLY A 67 -0.90 3.81 -6.69
N GLU A 68 -0.71 2.53 -7.01
CA GLU A 68 0.62 1.92 -7.10
C GLU A 68 1.47 2.52 -8.23
N ILE A 69 0.86 2.77 -9.40
CA ILE A 69 1.54 3.47 -10.51
C ILE A 69 1.99 4.86 -10.07
N LYS A 70 1.11 5.64 -9.42
CA LYS A 70 1.47 6.98 -8.91
C LYS A 70 2.57 6.91 -7.85
N GLN A 71 2.55 5.90 -6.97
CA GLN A 71 3.62 5.68 -5.99
C GLN A 71 4.96 5.46 -6.70
N MET A 72 5.03 4.52 -7.64
CA MET A 72 6.27 4.24 -8.39
C MET A 72 6.82 5.46 -9.12
N LEU A 73 5.95 6.27 -9.73
CA LEU A 73 6.35 7.49 -10.45
C LEU A 73 6.82 8.63 -9.54
N SER A 74 6.54 8.55 -8.24
CA SER A 74 6.84 9.62 -7.28
C SER A 74 7.87 9.24 -6.23
N CYS A 75 8.53 8.09 -6.37
CA CYS A 75 9.67 7.75 -5.53
C CYS A 75 10.76 8.83 -5.66
N TYR A 76 11.34 9.22 -4.52
CA TYR A 76 12.36 10.27 -4.37
C TYR A 76 11.88 11.70 -4.68
N ASP A 77 10.57 11.91 -4.91
CA ASP A 77 10.00 13.25 -5.06
C ASP A 77 9.76 13.91 -3.69
N VAL A 78 10.74 14.69 -3.26
CA VAL A 78 10.71 15.42 -1.98
C VAL A 78 9.72 16.60 -1.96
N GLU A 79 9.07 16.93 -3.07
CA GLU A 79 8.01 17.96 -3.12
C GLU A 79 6.63 17.39 -2.77
N GLN A 80 6.50 16.07 -2.57
CA GLN A 80 5.24 15.46 -2.18
C GLN A 80 4.68 16.05 -0.89
N GLY A 81 3.42 16.49 -0.97
CA GLY A 81 2.72 17.08 0.16
C GLY A 81 1.82 16.08 0.90
N LEU A 82 1.19 16.57 1.97
CA LEU A 82 0.22 15.80 2.76
C LEU A 82 -0.95 15.25 1.92
N LYS A 83 -1.39 15.99 0.88
CA LYS A 83 -2.47 15.54 0.00
C LYS A 83 -2.07 14.33 -0.83
N ASP A 84 -0.86 14.33 -1.38
CA ASP A 84 -0.32 13.20 -2.14
C ASP A 84 -0.18 11.98 -1.26
N TYR A 85 0.35 12.17 -0.04
CA TYR A 85 0.43 11.14 0.98
C TYR A 85 -0.93 10.51 1.29
N LEU A 86 -1.93 11.31 1.67
CA LEU A 86 -3.26 10.82 2.03
C LEU A 86 -3.92 10.08 0.86
N ARG A 87 -3.73 10.56 -0.37
CA ARG A 87 -4.24 9.89 -1.57
C ARG A 87 -3.55 8.54 -1.80
N ARG A 88 -2.24 8.47 -1.58
CA ARG A 88 -1.45 7.23 -1.73
C ARG A 88 -1.94 6.15 -0.77
N ILE A 89 -1.98 6.44 0.53
CA ILE A 89 -2.41 5.46 1.55
C ILE A 89 -3.90 5.10 1.42
N GLN A 90 -4.71 6.03 0.91
CA GLN A 90 -6.10 5.75 0.56
C GLN A 90 -6.17 4.62 -0.48
N CYS A 91 -5.45 4.74 -1.59
CA CYS A 91 -5.52 3.76 -2.67
C CYS A 91 -4.82 2.45 -2.29
N LYS A 92 -3.66 2.51 -1.64
CA LYS A 92 -2.84 1.35 -1.28
C LYS A 92 -3.53 0.41 -0.29
N THR A 93 -4.16 0.98 0.75
CA THR A 93 -4.60 0.19 1.91
C THR A 93 -6.07 0.45 2.24
N ALA A 94 -6.48 1.72 2.39
CA ALA A 94 -7.80 2.03 2.91
C ALA A 94 -8.95 1.62 1.98
N LEU A 95 -8.75 1.72 0.66
CA LEU A 95 -9.79 1.44 -0.33
C LEU A 95 -10.23 -0.02 -0.30
N LEU A 96 -9.29 -0.97 -0.23
CA LEU A 96 -9.64 -2.38 -0.20
C LEU A 96 -10.39 -2.78 1.07
N ILE A 97 -10.01 -2.21 2.23
CA ILE A 97 -10.71 -2.43 3.50
C ILE A 97 -12.11 -1.82 3.46
N SER A 98 -12.24 -0.58 2.97
CA SER A 98 -13.52 0.12 2.78
C SER A 98 -14.48 -0.67 1.90
N VAL A 99 -13.99 -1.15 0.75
CA VAL A 99 -14.75 -1.96 -0.20
C VAL A 99 -15.12 -3.31 0.41
N SER A 100 -14.23 -3.97 1.15
CA SER A 100 -14.56 -5.23 1.83
C SER A 100 -15.73 -5.07 2.81
N CYS A 101 -15.74 -4.00 3.61
CA CYS A 101 -16.87 -3.69 4.50
C CYS A 101 -18.15 -3.35 3.72
N GLN A 102 -18.04 -2.55 2.66
CA GLN A 102 -19.17 -2.17 1.81
C GLN A 102 -19.82 -3.40 1.15
N LEU A 103 -19.01 -4.29 0.56
CA LEU A 103 -19.50 -5.47 -0.15
C LEU A 103 -20.16 -6.48 0.80
N GLY A 104 -19.60 -6.68 2.00
CA GLY A 104 -20.23 -7.51 3.02
C GLY A 104 -21.64 -7.01 3.38
N ALA A 105 -21.82 -5.70 3.50
CA ALA A 105 -23.12 -5.08 3.74
C ALA A 105 -24.08 -5.23 2.54
N MET A 106 -23.57 -5.03 1.32
CA MET A 106 -24.36 -5.16 0.07
C MET A 106 -24.87 -6.57 -0.18
N ILE A 107 -24.04 -7.59 0.08
CA ILE A 107 -24.40 -9.00 -0.08
C ILE A 107 -25.41 -9.42 0.98
N SER A 108 -25.33 -8.84 2.19
CA SER A 108 -26.28 -9.07 3.28
C SER A 108 -27.59 -8.29 3.14
N ALA A 109 -27.77 -7.55 2.03
CA ALA A 109 -28.94 -6.70 1.78
C ALA A 109 -29.22 -5.66 2.89
N ALA A 110 -28.16 -5.12 3.51
CA ALA A 110 -28.28 -4.09 4.53
C ALA A 110 -28.89 -2.78 3.96
N PRO A 111 -29.54 -1.94 4.79
CA PRO A 111 -30.04 -0.64 4.37
C PRO A 111 -28.92 0.27 3.81
N PRO A 112 -29.21 1.18 2.85
CA PRO A 112 -28.20 2.06 2.25
C PRO A 112 -27.37 2.87 3.25
N GLN A 113 -27.98 3.28 4.37
CA GLN A 113 -27.31 4.02 5.43
C GLN A 113 -26.23 3.18 6.13
N GLU A 114 -26.49 1.89 6.35
CA GLU A 114 -25.54 0.96 6.96
C GLU A 114 -24.41 0.59 6.01
N ILE A 115 -24.72 0.41 4.72
CA ILE A 115 -23.71 0.19 3.67
C ILE A 115 -22.71 1.35 3.66
N GLU A 116 -23.20 2.60 3.66
CA GLU A 116 -22.34 3.78 3.66
C GLU A 116 -21.57 3.94 4.99
N ALA A 117 -22.19 3.60 6.12
CA ALA A 117 -21.52 3.62 7.42
C ALA A 117 -20.35 2.61 7.47
N LEU A 118 -20.57 1.39 7.00
CA LEU A 118 -19.54 0.33 6.95
C LEU A 118 -18.43 0.66 5.95
N LYS A 119 -18.77 1.25 4.80
CA LYS A 119 -17.79 1.78 3.84
C LYS A 119 -16.89 2.82 4.48
N LYS A 120 -17.46 3.80 5.18
CA LYS A 120 -16.71 4.86 5.89
C LYS A 120 -15.87 4.29 7.03
N TYR A 121 -16.42 3.35 7.80
CA TYR A 121 -15.69 2.64 8.84
C TYR A 121 -14.42 1.98 8.28
N GLY A 122 -14.55 1.17 7.23
CA GLY A 122 -13.39 0.50 6.61
C GLY A 122 -12.38 1.50 6.03
N TYR A 123 -12.85 2.62 5.47
CA TYR A 123 -11.98 3.69 5.00
C TYR A 123 -11.14 4.28 6.15
N TYR A 124 -11.77 4.73 7.24
CA TYR A 124 -11.05 5.35 8.35
C TYR A 124 -10.13 4.37 9.06
N VAL A 125 -10.56 3.12 9.28
CA VAL A 125 -9.72 2.06 9.83
C VAL A 125 -8.47 1.85 8.96
N GLY A 126 -8.64 1.75 7.65
CA GLY A 126 -7.51 1.54 6.75
C GLY A 126 -6.57 2.75 6.65
N MET A 127 -7.09 3.96 6.68
CA MET A 127 -6.28 5.18 6.75
C MET A 127 -5.45 5.22 8.04
N THR A 128 -6.08 4.97 9.19
CA THR A 128 -5.39 4.93 10.50
C THR A 128 -4.36 3.81 10.56
N PHE A 129 -4.69 2.63 10.01
CA PHE A 129 -3.77 1.50 9.95
C PHE A 129 -2.49 1.87 9.20
N GLN A 130 -2.61 2.44 7.98
CA GLN A 130 -1.43 2.77 7.19
C GLN A 130 -0.61 3.92 7.79
N ILE A 131 -1.25 4.94 8.38
CA ILE A 131 -0.52 6.00 9.10
C ILE A 131 0.30 5.39 10.25
N THR A 132 -0.27 4.42 10.96
CA THR A 132 0.42 3.75 12.07
C THR A 132 1.59 2.91 11.56
N ASP A 133 1.39 2.16 10.48
CA ASP A 133 2.43 1.36 9.81
C ASP A 133 3.61 2.22 9.36
N ASP A 134 3.35 3.34 8.69
CA ASP A 134 4.38 4.29 8.22
C ASP A 134 5.15 4.95 9.38
N ILE A 135 4.48 5.21 10.51
CA ILE A 135 5.14 5.72 11.73
C ILE A 135 6.06 4.64 12.30
N LEU A 136 5.55 3.40 12.43
CA LEU A 136 6.30 2.28 12.98
C LEU A 136 7.53 1.96 12.12
N ASP A 137 7.44 2.00 10.79
CA ASP A 137 8.59 1.77 9.89
C ASP A 137 9.78 2.68 10.25
N LEU A 138 9.53 3.91 10.70
CA LEU A 138 10.59 4.85 11.07
C LEU A 138 11.04 4.76 12.54
N VAL A 139 10.11 4.56 13.48
CA VAL A 139 10.39 4.76 14.92
C VAL A 139 10.59 3.49 15.74
N ALA A 140 10.14 2.34 15.25
CA ALA A 140 10.22 1.11 16.03
C ALA A 140 11.64 0.55 16.06
N ASP A 141 11.97 -0.21 17.10
CA ASP A 141 13.22 -0.97 17.18
C ASP A 141 13.13 -2.19 16.26
N GLU A 142 14.23 -2.60 15.63
CA GLU A 142 14.29 -3.76 14.71
C GLU A 142 13.74 -5.03 15.38
N LYS A 143 13.94 -5.17 16.69
CA LYS A 143 13.42 -6.27 17.51
C LYS A 143 11.88 -6.31 17.58
N THR A 144 11.21 -5.18 17.43
CA THR A 144 9.75 -5.07 17.53
C THR A 144 9.08 -5.28 16.17
N LEU A 145 9.70 -4.84 15.08
CA LEU A 145 9.20 -5.01 13.70
C LEU A 145 9.60 -6.35 13.06
N GLY A 146 10.69 -6.98 13.53
CA GLY A 146 11.25 -8.18 12.92
C GLY A 146 11.85 -7.95 11.53
N LYS A 147 12.15 -6.69 11.17
CA LYS A 147 12.71 -6.23 9.90
C LYS A 147 13.54 -4.95 10.12
N PRO A 148 14.48 -4.61 9.21
CA PRO A 148 15.19 -3.33 9.26
C PRO A 148 14.22 -2.16 9.16
N THR A 149 14.38 -1.13 9.99
CA THR A 149 13.55 0.08 10.00
C THR A 149 13.95 1.07 8.92
N GLY A 150 13.01 1.88 8.43
CA GLY A 150 13.24 2.85 7.36
C GLY A 150 13.29 2.22 5.97
N ASN A 151 12.51 1.17 5.70
CA ASN A 151 12.45 0.61 4.35
C ASN A 151 11.80 1.59 3.37
N ASP A 152 10.77 2.29 3.81
CA ASP A 152 10.05 3.22 2.95
C ASP A 152 10.97 4.34 2.48
N ILE A 153 11.73 4.94 3.41
CA ILE A 153 12.66 6.02 3.08
C ILE A 153 13.81 5.54 2.19
N ARG A 154 14.32 4.31 2.39
CA ARG A 154 15.31 3.66 1.50
C ARG A 154 14.83 3.49 0.07
N GLN A 155 13.54 3.17 -0.08
CA GLN A 155 12.91 3.01 -1.38
C GLN A 155 12.54 4.35 -2.03
N GLY A 156 12.71 5.47 -1.31
CA GLY A 156 12.35 6.81 -1.77
C GLY A 156 10.89 7.16 -1.55
N ILE A 157 10.16 6.40 -0.72
CA ILE A 157 8.76 6.66 -0.42
C ILE A 157 8.69 7.74 0.67
N ILE A 158 8.13 8.90 0.30
CA ILE A 158 8.01 10.05 1.20
C ILE A 158 6.74 9.89 2.06
N THR A 159 6.86 9.30 3.25
CA THR A 159 5.78 9.04 4.20
C THR A 159 5.51 10.21 5.15
N LEU A 160 4.45 10.13 5.95
CA LEU A 160 4.03 11.22 6.84
C LEU A 160 5.14 11.73 7.77
N PRO A 161 5.91 10.87 8.48
CA PRO A 161 7.01 11.34 9.31
C PRO A 161 8.06 12.13 8.51
N VAL A 162 8.36 11.69 7.29
CA VAL A 162 9.34 12.35 6.39
C VAL A 162 8.84 13.71 5.92
N ILE A 163 7.54 13.83 5.59
CA ILE A 163 6.91 15.10 5.23
C ILE A 163 7.02 16.10 6.37
N TYR A 164 6.80 15.66 7.61
CA TYR A 164 6.96 16.51 8.79
C TYR A 164 8.42 16.87 9.03
N ALA A 165 9.35 15.92 8.86
CA ALA A 165 10.77 16.15 8.99
C ALA A 165 11.27 17.21 7.98
N LEU A 166 10.88 17.11 6.71
CA LEU A 166 11.20 18.11 5.67
C LEU A 166 10.66 19.51 5.99
N ARG A 167 9.59 19.61 6.78
CA ARG A 167 8.98 20.88 7.16
C ARG A 167 9.58 21.51 8.41
N PHE A 168 9.93 20.69 9.41
CA PHE A 168 10.24 21.17 10.76
C PHE A 168 11.68 20.92 11.22
N LEU A 169 12.48 20.11 10.52
CA LEU A 169 13.88 19.91 10.89
C LEU A 169 14.71 21.19 10.68
N PRO A 170 15.62 21.53 11.62
CA PRO A 170 16.58 22.62 11.44
C PRO A 170 17.42 22.46 10.16
N ASP A 171 17.93 21.25 9.92
CA ASP A 171 18.78 20.90 8.76
C ASP A 171 17.98 20.39 7.55
N ARG A 172 16.72 20.82 7.39
CA ARG A 172 15.81 20.33 6.33
C ARG A 172 16.39 20.39 4.91
N TYR A 173 17.26 21.35 4.60
CA TYR A 173 17.86 21.47 3.26
C TYR A 173 18.84 20.33 3.00
N LYS A 174 19.69 20.00 3.98
CA LYS A 174 20.61 18.85 3.89
C LYS A 174 19.81 17.56 3.76
N PHE A 175 18.79 17.39 4.60
CA PHE A 175 17.92 16.22 4.57
C PHE A 175 17.19 16.07 3.22
N LYS A 176 16.65 17.17 2.68
CA LYS A 176 16.01 17.20 1.35
C LYS A 176 16.98 16.79 0.24
N THR A 177 18.21 17.29 0.25
CA THR A 177 19.24 16.91 -0.73
C THR A 177 19.55 15.42 -0.66
N MET A 178 19.74 14.87 0.54
CA MET A 178 19.99 13.42 0.72
C MET A 178 18.83 12.59 0.15
N LEU A 179 17.59 12.98 0.44
CA LEU A 179 16.40 12.23 -0.02
C LEU A 179 16.17 12.28 -1.53
N SER A 180 16.60 13.36 -2.19
CA SER A 180 16.51 13.50 -3.64
C SER A 180 17.55 12.67 -4.41
N GLN A 181 18.47 11.98 -3.72
CA GLN A 181 19.56 11.22 -4.31
C GLN A 181 19.40 9.71 -4.03
N PRO A 182 18.91 8.92 -5.01
CA PRO A 182 18.61 7.50 -4.80
C PRO A 182 19.80 6.67 -4.30
N ASP A 183 21.02 6.99 -4.75
CA ASP A 183 22.23 6.28 -4.34
C ASP A 183 22.58 6.50 -2.87
N ILE A 184 22.32 7.71 -2.35
CA ILE A 184 22.56 8.06 -0.95
C ILE A 184 21.49 7.43 -0.05
N CYS A 185 20.21 7.54 -0.43
CA CYS A 185 19.10 6.92 0.30
C CYS A 185 19.30 5.41 0.51
N ARG A 186 19.86 4.72 -0.50
CA ARG A 186 20.11 3.28 -0.47
C ARG A 186 21.35 2.88 0.33
N SER A 187 22.32 3.78 0.52
CA SER A 187 23.63 3.46 1.11
C SER A 187 23.83 3.95 2.55
N GLU A 188 23.25 5.09 2.94
CA GLU A 188 23.52 5.70 4.26
C GLU A 188 22.62 5.20 5.40
N THR A 189 21.51 4.52 5.09
CA THR A 189 20.59 3.95 6.10
C THR A 189 20.96 2.51 6.51
N ALA A 190 22.14 2.04 6.09
CA ALA A 190 22.70 0.73 6.42
C ALA A 190 23.70 0.77 7.60
N ASN A 191 23.89 1.94 8.22
CA ASN A 191 24.77 2.16 9.38
C ASN A 191 24.00 2.62 10.60
#